data_AF-A0A8X6S7B3-F1
#
_entry.id   AF-A0A8X6S7B3-F1
#
_cell.length_a   1.000
_cell.length_b   1.000
_cell.length_c   1.000
_cell.angle_alpha   90.00
_cell.angle_beta   90.00
_cell.angle_gamma   90.00
#
_symmetry.space_group_name_H-M   'P 1'
#
loop_
_entity.id
_entity.type
_entity.pdbx_description
1 polymer ?
#
loop_
_entity_poly.entity_id
_entity_poly.type
_entity_poly.pdbx_seq_one_letter_code
_entity_poly.pdbx_strand_id
1 'polypeptide(L)'
;MEDAENYRDRYIEMCTRVDLKVRETVVPTETEKRSFKLLKIKLKKFSGEAKDFLAFWSQFQKFHDKIIAEEDKMQYLLQSVEPKSKAERLVLSFPATAENYPKAIDQLKERFGREDLLVQIYVRELLNLVMKNAVSGRTKTDLSTLYDELEGKLRSLESLGRTQEKYGDFLTPLVESCLPEEILMA
;
A
#
# COMPACT_ATOMS: atom_id res chain seq x y z
N MET A 1 4.23 53.94 16.14
CA MET A 1 3.41 53.09 15.25
C MET A 1 4.05 52.95 13.86
N GLU A 2 4.91 53.89 13.46
CA GLU A 2 5.63 53.98 12.18
C GLU A 2 6.72 52.89 11.97
N ASP A 3 7.32 52.36 13.04
CA ASP A 3 8.41 51.36 12.92
C ASP A 3 7.94 49.95 12.49
N ALA A 4 6.68 49.60 12.77
CA ALA A 4 6.14 48.28 12.44
C ALA A 4 5.76 48.16 10.95
N GLU A 5 5.33 49.25 10.33
CA GLU A 5 5.04 49.32 8.89
C GLU A 5 6.35 49.27 8.09
N ASN A 6 7.38 49.99 8.53
CA ASN A 6 8.71 49.97 7.91
C ASN A 6 9.36 48.57 7.95
N TYR A 7 9.14 47.79 9.02
CA TYR A 7 9.58 46.39 9.08
C TYR A 7 8.82 45.50 8.09
N ARG A 8 7.50 45.70 7.97
CA ARG A 8 6.66 44.91 7.07
C ARG A 8 7.00 45.19 5.61
N ASP A 9 7.25 46.45 5.26
CA ASP A 9 7.64 46.84 3.90
C ASP A 9 9.02 46.29 3.52
N ARG A 10 9.99 46.35 4.44
CA ARG A 10 11.30 45.72 4.24
C ARG A 10 11.20 44.21 4.10
N TYR A 11 10.29 43.57 4.84
CA TYR A 11 10.06 42.13 4.73
C TYR A 11 9.46 41.74 3.37
N ILE A 12 8.48 42.51 2.88
CA ILE A 12 7.86 42.27 1.57
C ILE A 12 8.87 42.51 0.43
N GLU A 13 9.68 43.57 0.53
CA GLU A 13 10.75 43.84 -0.44
C GLU A 13 11.79 42.70 -0.46
N MET A 14 12.16 42.19 0.72
CA MET A 14 13.06 41.05 0.86
C MET A 14 12.46 39.78 0.25
N CYS A 15 11.20 39.45 0.53
CA CYS A 15 10.52 38.30 -0.07
C CYS A 15 10.45 38.43 -1.60
N THR A 16 10.13 39.61 -2.12
CA THR A 16 10.05 39.87 -3.56
C THR A 16 11.40 39.71 -4.24
N ARG A 17 12.48 40.21 -3.61
CA ARG A 17 13.85 40.05 -4.11
C ARG A 17 14.32 38.59 -4.05
N VAL A 18 13.92 37.84 -3.03
CA VAL A 18 14.18 36.39 -2.95
C VAL A 18 13.43 35.66 -4.07
N ASP A 19 12.15 35.95 -4.30
CA ASP A 19 11.37 35.33 -5.39
C ASP A 19 11.91 35.65 -6.78
N LEU A 20 12.36 36.90 -7.02
CA LEU A 20 13.02 37.29 -8.26
C LEU A 20 14.38 36.60 -8.42
N LYS A 21 15.16 36.48 -7.35
CA LYS A 21 16.45 35.76 -7.37
C LYS A 21 16.26 34.26 -7.58
N VAL A 22 15.20 33.67 -7.00
CA VAL A 22 14.79 32.27 -7.22
C VAL A 22 14.40 32.09 -8.67
N ARG A 23 13.62 33.02 -9.26
CA ARG A 23 13.25 32.95 -10.68
C ARG A 23 14.44 33.14 -11.64
N GLU A 24 15.44 33.94 -11.27
CA GLU A 24 16.67 34.13 -12.08
C GLU A 24 17.68 32.99 -11.91
N THR A 25 17.69 32.30 -10.76
CA THR A 25 18.58 31.15 -10.50
C THR A 25 17.97 29.81 -10.94
N VAL A 26 16.67 29.77 -11.19
CA VAL A 26 16.04 28.71 -11.96
C VAL A 26 16.33 28.98 -13.44
N VAL A 27 17.55 28.59 -13.85
CA VAL A 27 17.75 28.03 -15.20
C VAL A 27 16.56 27.10 -15.44
N PRO A 28 15.88 27.14 -16.60
CA PRO A 28 14.95 26.09 -16.95
C PRO A 28 15.80 24.83 -17.12
N THR A 29 16.13 24.18 -16.01
CA THR A 29 16.19 22.74 -16.00
C THR A 29 14.80 22.38 -16.47
N GLU A 30 14.68 22.06 -17.76
CA GLU A 30 13.98 20.84 -18.11
C GLU A 30 14.14 19.94 -16.88
N THR A 31 13.06 19.74 -16.13
CA THR A 31 12.84 18.40 -15.65
C THR A 31 12.82 17.57 -16.93
N GLU A 32 14.02 17.23 -17.43
CA GLU A 32 14.39 15.87 -17.67
C GLU A 32 13.72 15.15 -16.52
N LYS A 33 12.49 14.72 -16.79
CA LYS A 33 11.95 13.48 -16.28
C LYS A 33 13.17 12.60 -16.41
N ARG A 34 13.91 12.43 -15.31
CA ARG A 34 14.90 11.39 -15.21
C ARG A 34 14.02 10.19 -15.44
N SER A 35 13.93 9.78 -16.69
CA SER A 35 13.56 8.47 -17.09
C SER A 35 14.71 7.67 -16.52
N PHE A 36 14.64 7.41 -15.22
CA PHE A 36 14.96 6.10 -14.74
C PHE A 36 14.28 5.21 -15.76
N LYS A 37 15.08 4.64 -16.66
CA LYS A 37 14.68 3.47 -17.42
C LYS A 37 14.35 2.49 -16.32
N LEU A 38 13.11 2.57 -15.82
CA LEU A 38 12.57 1.65 -14.86
C LEU A 38 12.70 0.35 -15.60
N LEU A 39 13.69 -0.45 -15.19
CA LEU A 39 13.85 -1.86 -15.55
C LEU A 39 12.43 -2.38 -15.66
N LYS A 40 11.95 -2.62 -16.90
CA LYS A 40 10.53 -2.85 -17.21
C LYS A 40 9.89 -3.58 -16.03
N ILE A 41 9.26 -2.82 -15.12
CA ILE A 41 8.76 -3.41 -13.88
C ILE A 41 7.63 -4.28 -14.40
N LYS A 42 7.88 -5.59 -14.47
CA LYS A 42 6.83 -6.55 -14.79
C LYS A 42 5.79 -6.28 -13.72
N LEU A 43 4.66 -5.68 -14.10
CA LEU A 43 3.57 -5.48 -13.14
C LEU A 43 3.30 -6.84 -12.54
N LYS A 44 3.27 -6.87 -11.21
CA LYS A 44 2.78 -8.05 -10.52
C LYS A 44 1.36 -8.27 -11.04
N LYS A 45 1.16 -9.37 -11.76
CA LYS A 45 -0.16 -9.68 -12.28
C LYS A 45 -1.07 -10.00 -11.10
N PHE A 46 -2.29 -9.50 -11.15
CA PHE A 46 -3.26 -9.69 -10.10
C PHE A 46 -4.25 -10.80 -10.45
N SER A 47 -4.30 -11.82 -9.61
CA SER A 47 -5.19 -12.99 -9.77
C SER A 47 -6.61 -12.75 -9.23
N GLY A 48 -6.80 -11.74 -8.39
CA GLY A 48 -8.03 -11.56 -7.61
C GLY A 48 -8.00 -12.24 -6.24
N GLU A 49 -6.82 -12.63 -5.75
CA GLU A 49 -6.64 -13.03 -4.36
C GLU A 49 -6.51 -11.78 -3.46
N ALA A 50 -7.44 -11.61 -2.53
CA ALA A 50 -7.52 -10.39 -1.71
C ALA A 50 -6.22 -10.13 -0.92
N LYS A 51 -5.55 -11.17 -0.40
CA LYS A 51 -4.26 -11.03 0.30
C LYS A 51 -3.15 -10.35 -0.52
N ASP A 52 -3.21 -10.46 -1.85
CA ASP A 52 -2.25 -9.86 -2.77
C ASP A 52 -2.67 -8.46 -3.22
N PHE A 53 -3.89 -8.03 -2.87
CA PHE A 53 -4.47 -6.77 -3.33
C PHE A 53 -3.65 -5.56 -2.88
N LEU A 54 -3.20 -5.49 -1.62
CA LEU A 54 -2.42 -4.35 -1.13
C LEU A 54 -1.09 -4.20 -1.89
N ALA A 55 -0.40 -5.33 -2.12
CA ALA A 55 0.85 -5.37 -2.86
C ALA A 55 0.65 -5.01 -4.35
N PHE A 56 -0.48 -5.40 -4.93
CA PHE A 56 -0.88 -5.01 -6.28
C PHE A 56 -1.23 -3.52 -6.36
N TRP A 57 -2.12 -3.06 -5.50
CA TRP A 57 -2.66 -1.70 -5.52
C TRP A 57 -1.56 -0.66 -5.30
N SER A 58 -0.63 -0.89 -4.36
CA SER A 58 0.52 0.00 -4.15
C SER A 58 1.41 0.19 -5.39
N GLN A 59 1.50 -0.80 -6.28
CA GLN A 59 2.21 -0.70 -7.55
C GLN A 59 1.34 -0.07 -8.62
N PHE A 60 0.08 -0.51 -8.72
CA PHE A 60 -0.87 -0.07 -9.73
C PHE A 60 -1.29 1.40 -9.54
N GLN A 61 -1.39 1.86 -8.30
CA GLN A 61 -1.75 3.23 -7.95
C GLN A 61 -0.82 4.25 -8.61
N LYS A 62 0.48 3.96 -8.72
CA LYS A 62 1.45 4.81 -9.42
C LYS A 62 1.13 5.02 -10.90
N PHE A 63 0.39 4.11 -11.51
CA PHE A 63 -0.10 4.24 -12.88
C PHE A 63 -1.50 4.85 -12.92
N HIS A 64 -2.37 4.48 -11.97
CA HIS A 64 -3.69 5.10 -11.79
C HIS A 64 -3.61 6.62 -11.62
N ASP A 65 -2.63 7.11 -10.85
CA ASP A 65 -2.44 8.53 -10.52
C ASP A 65 -1.80 9.34 -11.66
N LYS A 66 -1.37 8.68 -12.76
CA LYS A 66 -0.83 9.40 -13.93
C LYS A 66 -1.94 10.10 -14.70
N ILE A 67 -1.62 11.29 -15.21
CA ILE A 67 -2.48 12.04 -16.12
C ILE A 67 -2.29 11.48 -17.54
N ILE A 68 -2.93 10.34 -17.81
CA ILE A 68 -3.02 9.68 -19.13
C ILE A 68 -4.49 9.38 -19.44
N ALA A 69 -4.81 9.08 -20.70
CA ALA A 69 -6.17 8.77 -21.13
C ALA A 69 -6.73 7.56 -20.37
N GLU A 70 -8.02 7.59 -20.03
CA GLU A 70 -8.65 6.51 -19.27
C GLU A 70 -8.72 5.21 -20.09
N GLU A 71 -8.81 5.31 -21.42
CA GLU A 71 -8.69 4.16 -22.33
C GLU A 71 -7.35 3.46 -22.15
N ASP A 72 -6.25 4.22 -22.09
CA ASP A 72 -4.90 3.66 -21.87
C ASP A 72 -4.80 3.02 -20.49
N LYS A 73 -5.41 3.64 -19.47
CA LYS A 73 -5.47 3.05 -18.12
C LYS A 73 -6.28 1.75 -18.08
N MET A 74 -7.36 1.65 -18.86
CA MET A 74 -8.17 0.44 -18.97
C MET A 74 -7.39 -0.69 -19.66
N GLN A 75 -6.69 -0.39 -20.75
CA GLN A 75 -5.80 -1.35 -21.40
C GLN A 75 -4.68 -1.81 -20.46
N TYR A 76 -4.14 -0.88 -19.68
CA TYR A 76 -3.13 -1.21 -18.69
C TYR A 76 -3.67 -2.08 -17.55
N LEU A 77 -4.89 -1.81 -17.07
CA LEU A 77 -5.57 -2.64 -16.08
C LEU A 77 -5.75 -4.08 -16.57
N LEU A 78 -6.16 -4.26 -17.83
CA LEU A 78 -6.27 -5.57 -18.47
C LEU A 78 -4.93 -6.32 -18.56
N GLN A 79 -3.83 -5.61 -18.80
CA GLN A 79 -2.49 -6.21 -18.82
C GLN A 79 -1.97 -6.55 -17.41
N SER A 80 -2.52 -5.89 -16.40
CA SER A 80 -2.11 -6.00 -14.99
C SER A 80 -2.83 -7.11 -14.24
N VAL A 81 -3.82 -7.77 -14.86
CA VAL A 81 -4.52 -8.93 -14.30
C VAL A 81 -3.99 -10.25 -14.88
N GLU A 82 -4.09 -11.33 -14.11
CA GLU A 82 -3.69 -12.66 -14.56
C GLU A 82 -4.74 -13.25 -15.51
N PRO A 83 -4.34 -13.93 -16.60
CA PRO A 83 -5.26 -14.65 -17.45
C PRO A 83 -6.02 -15.74 -16.70
N LYS A 84 -7.30 -15.94 -17.04
CA LYS A 84 -8.23 -16.92 -16.42
C LYS A 84 -8.48 -16.70 -14.93
N SER A 85 -8.21 -15.50 -14.42
CA SER A 85 -8.28 -15.20 -12.99
C SER A 85 -9.64 -14.63 -12.56
N LYS A 86 -9.85 -14.44 -11.24
CA LYS A 86 -11.06 -13.77 -10.73
C LYS A 86 -11.02 -12.28 -11.06
N ALA A 87 -9.84 -11.67 -11.02
CA ALA A 87 -9.65 -10.27 -11.36
C ALA A 87 -9.92 -10.01 -12.84
N GLU A 88 -9.39 -10.84 -13.74
CA GLU A 88 -9.63 -10.69 -15.19
C GLU A 88 -11.10 -10.78 -15.53
N ARG A 89 -11.82 -11.76 -14.97
CA ARG A 89 -13.28 -11.88 -15.17
C ARG A 89 -14.05 -10.63 -14.74
N LEU A 90 -13.62 -9.96 -13.67
CA LEU A 90 -14.23 -8.71 -13.23
C LEU A 90 -13.90 -7.58 -14.20
N VAL A 91 -12.62 -7.40 -14.57
CA VAL A 91 -12.22 -6.31 -15.47
C VAL A 91 -12.85 -6.47 -16.86
N LEU A 92 -12.90 -7.69 -17.40
CA LEU A 92 -13.54 -8.00 -18.68
C LEU A 92 -15.07 -7.86 -18.67
N SER A 93 -15.72 -7.80 -17.50
CA SER A 93 -17.16 -7.51 -17.42
C SER A 93 -17.51 -6.06 -17.77
N PHE A 94 -16.50 -5.18 -17.83
CA PHE A 94 -16.63 -3.81 -18.27
C PHE A 94 -16.14 -3.67 -19.72
N PRO A 95 -16.90 -3.02 -20.61
CA PRO A 95 -16.41 -2.64 -21.93
C PRO A 95 -15.12 -1.81 -21.80
N ALA A 96 -14.09 -2.15 -22.58
CA ALA A 96 -12.77 -1.51 -22.55
C ALA A 96 -12.81 -0.08 -23.15
N THR A 97 -13.40 0.84 -22.40
CA THR A 97 -13.72 2.23 -22.76
C THR A 97 -13.32 3.15 -21.61
N ALA A 98 -13.01 4.41 -21.88
CA ALA A 98 -12.65 5.39 -20.83
C ALA A 98 -13.70 5.47 -19.73
N GLU A 99 -14.97 5.67 -20.13
CA GLU A 99 -16.10 5.88 -19.22
C GLU A 99 -16.30 4.75 -18.19
N ASN A 100 -15.82 3.55 -18.50
CA ASN A 100 -15.96 2.37 -17.65
C ASN A 100 -14.69 2.05 -16.84
N TYR A 101 -13.56 2.70 -17.11
CA TYR A 101 -12.36 2.57 -16.30
C TYR A 101 -12.60 2.86 -14.81
N PRO A 102 -13.18 4.02 -14.41
CA PRO A 102 -13.42 4.31 -12.99
C PRO A 102 -14.36 3.27 -12.37
N LYS A 103 -15.41 2.84 -13.08
CA LYS A 103 -16.33 1.79 -12.60
C LYS A 103 -15.63 0.45 -12.37
N ALA A 104 -14.71 0.07 -13.26
CA ALA A 104 -13.93 -1.16 -13.13
C ALA A 104 -12.98 -1.09 -11.93
N ILE A 105 -12.35 0.05 -11.67
CA ILE A 105 -11.48 0.27 -10.51
C ILE A 105 -12.27 0.23 -9.20
N ASP A 106 -13.42 0.89 -9.16
CA ASP A 106 -14.27 0.91 -7.96
C ASP A 106 -14.74 -0.50 -7.61
N GLN A 107 -15.18 -1.27 -8.60
CA GLN A 107 -15.56 -2.67 -8.40
C GLN A 107 -14.38 -3.58 -8.04
N LEU A 108 -13.18 -3.30 -8.56
CA LEU A 108 -11.97 -4.02 -8.16
C LEU A 108 -11.65 -3.78 -6.67
N LYS A 109 -11.74 -2.53 -6.20
CA LYS A 109 -11.55 -2.14 -4.79
C LYS A 109 -12.64 -2.72 -3.90
N GLU A 110 -13.91 -2.61 -4.31
CA GLU A 110 -15.06 -3.13 -3.55
C GLU A 110 -14.99 -4.65 -3.38
N ARG A 111 -14.51 -5.38 -4.39
CA ARG A 111 -14.47 -6.84 -4.34
C ARG A 111 -13.23 -7.40 -3.66
N PHE A 112 -12.07 -6.79 -3.87
CA PHE A 112 -10.78 -7.36 -3.45
C PHE A 112 -10.01 -6.50 -2.46
N GLY A 113 -10.30 -5.20 -2.39
CA GLY A 113 -9.63 -4.22 -1.54
C GLY A 113 -10.38 -3.85 -0.27
N ARG A 114 -11.42 -4.61 0.08
CA ARG A 114 -12.20 -4.40 1.30
C ARG A 114 -11.33 -4.60 2.54
N GLU A 115 -11.08 -3.51 3.26
CA GLU A 115 -10.23 -3.52 4.46
C GLU A 115 -10.75 -4.51 5.51
N ASP A 116 -12.08 -4.60 5.71
CA ASP A 116 -12.72 -5.54 6.61
C ASP A 116 -12.42 -7.00 6.23
N LEU A 117 -12.49 -7.34 4.94
CA LEU A 117 -12.15 -8.66 4.43
C LEU A 117 -10.65 -8.95 4.60
N LEU A 118 -9.79 -7.98 4.31
CA LEU A 118 -8.34 -8.13 4.44
C LEU A 118 -7.94 -8.37 5.90
N VAL A 119 -8.52 -7.61 6.85
CA VAL A 119 -8.33 -7.83 8.29
C VAL A 119 -8.74 -9.26 8.67
N GLN A 120 -9.92 -9.72 8.23
CA GLN A 120 -10.36 -11.09 8.54
C GLN A 120 -9.41 -12.16 7.99
N ILE A 121 -8.86 -11.97 6.78
CA ILE A 121 -7.89 -12.88 6.19
C ILE A 121 -6.62 -12.93 7.04
N TYR A 122 -6.05 -11.78 7.37
CA TYR A 122 -4.81 -11.72 8.16
C TYR A 122 -4.99 -12.28 9.58
N VAL A 123 -6.11 -11.97 10.24
CA VAL A 123 -6.45 -12.55 11.56
C VAL A 123 -6.62 -14.07 11.46
N ARG A 124 -7.26 -14.58 10.41
CA ARG A 124 -7.41 -16.03 10.20
C ARG A 124 -6.08 -16.72 9.93
N GLU A 125 -5.19 -16.09 9.16
CA GLU A 125 -3.83 -16.60 8.96
C GLU A 125 -3.03 -16.62 10.27
N LEU A 126 -3.16 -15.58 11.08
CA LEU A 126 -2.57 -15.51 12.42
C LEU A 126 -3.11 -16.64 13.31
N LEU A 127 -4.43 -16.83 13.39
CA LEU A 127 -5.05 -17.93 14.14
C LEU A 127 -4.59 -19.31 13.65
N ASN A 128 -4.46 -19.50 12.34
CA ASN A 128 -3.95 -20.75 11.78
C ASN A 128 -2.48 -21.00 12.18
N LEU A 129 -1.66 -19.95 12.25
CA LEU A 129 -0.28 -20.04 12.73
C LEU A 129 -0.24 -20.47 14.20
N VAL A 130 -1.07 -19.86 15.04
CA VAL A 130 -1.21 -20.18 16.47
C VAL A 130 -1.60 -21.65 16.65
N MET A 131 -2.68 -22.06 15.98
CA MET A 131 -3.20 -23.42 16.06
C MET A 131 -2.19 -24.46 15.58
N LYS A 132 -1.46 -24.18 14.49
CA LYS A 132 -0.40 -25.07 14.01
C LYS A 132 0.69 -25.25 15.05
N ASN A 133 1.18 -24.18 15.67
CA ASN A 133 2.23 -24.29 16.69
C ASN A 133 1.76 -24.96 17.99
N ALA A 134 0.50 -24.71 18.40
CA ALA A 134 -0.11 -25.35 19.56
C ALA A 134 -0.30 -26.86 19.35
N VAL A 135 -0.73 -27.31 18.16
CA VAL A 135 -1.03 -28.72 17.86
C VAL A 135 0.22 -29.52 17.52
N SER A 136 1.26 -28.90 16.94
CA SER A 136 2.52 -29.57 16.58
C SER A 136 3.43 -29.88 17.79
N GLY A 137 2.91 -29.76 19.01
CA GLY A 137 3.65 -29.94 20.25
C GLY A 137 4.74 -28.90 20.48
N ARG A 138 4.70 -27.74 19.78
CA ARG A 138 5.76 -26.71 19.80
C ARG A 138 7.15 -27.24 19.41
N THR A 139 7.23 -28.44 18.84
CA THR A 139 8.50 -29.09 18.53
C THR A 139 8.98 -28.72 17.13
N LYS A 140 10.02 -27.89 17.05
CA LYS A 140 10.89 -27.64 15.87
C LYS A 140 10.40 -26.70 14.75
N THR A 141 9.50 -25.74 14.99
CA THR A 141 9.54 -24.54 14.13
C THR A 141 10.72 -23.70 14.61
N ASP A 142 11.67 -23.38 13.73
CA ASP A 142 12.75 -22.46 14.07
C ASP A 142 12.14 -21.16 14.57
N LEU A 143 12.49 -20.77 15.79
CA LEU A 143 11.90 -19.62 16.50
C LEU A 143 12.05 -18.33 15.68
N SER A 144 13.15 -18.21 14.93
CA SER A 144 13.37 -17.09 14.02
C SER A 144 12.33 -17.07 12.89
N THR A 145 12.05 -18.23 12.28
CA THR A 145 11.04 -18.34 11.22
C THR A 145 9.64 -18.03 11.74
N LEU A 146 9.31 -18.51 12.95
CA LEU A 146 8.02 -18.21 13.59
C LEU A 146 7.86 -16.71 13.86
N TYR A 147 8.90 -16.08 14.39
CA TYR A 147 8.91 -14.64 14.65
C TYR A 147 8.71 -13.84 13.36
N ASP A 148 9.45 -14.16 12.30
CA ASP A 148 9.35 -13.46 11.01
C ASP A 148 7.95 -13.58 10.40
N GLU A 149 7.33 -14.77 10.48
CA GLU A 149 5.96 -14.99 10.00
C GLU A 149 4.94 -14.19 10.82
N LEU A 150 5.01 -14.27 12.15
CA LEU A 150 4.11 -13.59 13.07
C LEU A 150 4.18 -12.06 12.89
N GLU A 151 5.38 -11.53 12.93
CA GLU A 151 5.69 -10.12 12.75
C GLU A 151 5.27 -9.63 11.36
N GLY A 152 5.43 -10.46 10.32
CA GLY A 152 4.92 -10.18 8.97
C GLY A 152 3.40 -10.01 8.91
N LYS A 153 2.65 -10.83 9.68
CA LYS A 153 1.19 -10.70 9.77
C LYS A 153 0.78 -9.45 10.56
N LEU A 154 1.48 -9.15 11.67
CA LEU A 154 1.24 -7.94 12.46
C LEU A 154 1.48 -6.67 11.64
N ARG A 155 2.60 -6.57 10.92
CA ARG A 155 2.86 -5.43 10.01
C ARG A 155 1.81 -5.27 8.91
N SER A 156 1.26 -6.38 8.40
CA SER A 156 0.16 -6.33 7.43
C SER A 156 -1.11 -5.74 8.03
N LEU A 157 -1.45 -6.11 9.27
CA LEU A 157 -2.58 -5.54 10.02
C LEU A 157 -2.37 -4.05 10.35
N GLU A 158 -1.16 -3.65 10.73
CA GLU A 158 -0.81 -2.25 10.98
C GLU A 158 -0.97 -1.38 9.72
N SER A 159 -0.59 -1.89 8.55
CA SER A 159 -0.78 -1.18 7.28
C SER A 159 -2.25 -0.90 6.94
N LEU A 160 -3.18 -1.65 7.55
CA LEU A 160 -4.62 -1.46 7.48
C LEU A 160 -5.19 -0.61 8.64
N GLY A 161 -4.32 0.08 9.38
CA GLY A 161 -4.71 0.94 10.50
C GLY A 161 -5.11 0.20 11.79
N ARG A 162 -4.79 -1.10 11.90
CA ARG A 162 -5.00 -1.91 13.10
C ARG A 162 -3.72 -1.86 13.94
N THR A 163 -3.49 -0.74 14.59
CA THR A 163 -2.33 -0.49 15.46
C THR A 163 -2.45 -1.24 16.79
N GLN A 164 -1.31 -1.44 17.44
CA GLN A 164 -1.21 -2.05 18.77
C GLN A 164 -2.09 -1.32 19.81
N GLU A 165 -2.27 -0.01 19.71
CA GLU A 165 -3.18 0.76 20.59
C GLU A 165 -4.66 0.38 20.46
N LYS A 166 -5.09 -0.08 19.28
CA LYS A 166 -6.51 -0.40 19.02
C LYS A 166 -6.83 -1.88 19.19
N TYR A 167 -5.83 -2.75 19.06
CA TYR A 167 -6.01 -4.20 19.01
C TYR A 167 -5.07 -4.98 19.92
N GLY A 168 -4.20 -4.32 20.68
CA GLY A 168 -3.20 -4.93 21.55
C GLY A 168 -3.80 -5.93 22.53
N ASP A 169 -4.96 -5.61 23.11
CA ASP A 169 -5.66 -6.49 24.06
C ASP A 169 -6.05 -7.84 23.45
N PHE A 170 -6.24 -7.90 22.12
CA PHE A 170 -6.56 -9.14 21.40
C PHE A 170 -5.32 -9.77 20.76
N LEU A 171 -4.39 -8.96 20.26
CA LEU A 171 -3.20 -9.44 19.55
C LEU A 171 -2.16 -10.02 20.51
N THR A 172 -1.97 -9.43 21.70
CA THR A 172 -0.97 -9.89 22.67
C THR A 172 -1.22 -11.32 23.15
N PRO A 173 -2.43 -11.70 23.62
CA PRO A 173 -2.69 -13.09 24.02
C PRO A 173 -2.57 -14.10 22.86
N LEU A 174 -2.87 -13.64 21.64
CA LEU A 174 -2.74 -14.42 20.41
C LEU A 174 -1.28 -14.73 20.08
N VAL A 175 -0.40 -13.74 20.22
CA VAL A 175 1.05 -13.88 20.06
C VAL A 175 1.64 -14.76 21.16
N GLU A 176 1.27 -14.55 22.42
CA GLU A 176 1.72 -15.40 23.53
C GLU A 176 1.35 -16.87 23.30
N SER A 177 0.14 -17.13 22.80
CA SER A 177 -0.32 -18.48 22.47
C SER A 177 0.47 -19.15 21.33
N CYS A 178 1.19 -18.39 20.50
CA CYS A 178 2.10 -18.93 19.48
C CYS A 178 3.45 -19.39 20.05
N LEU A 179 3.89 -18.81 21.17
CA LEU A 179 5.24 -19.01 21.69
C LEU A 179 5.33 -20.30 22.52
N PRO A 180 6.51 -20.97 22.53
CA PRO A 180 6.76 -22.05 23.46
C PRO A 180 6.70 -21.56 24.92
N GLU A 181 6.15 -22.37 25.82
CA GLU A 181 6.09 -22.06 27.27
C GLU A 181 7.45 -21.72 27.87
N GLU A 182 8.52 -22.28 27.30
CA GLU A 182 9.92 -22.03 27.67
C GLU A 182 10.33 -20.55 27.50
N ILE A 183 9.73 -19.82 26.56
CA ILE A 183 9.98 -18.39 26.34
C ILE A 183 9.05 -17.52 27.20
N LEU A 184 7.84 -17.99 27.49
CA LEU A 184 6.87 -17.26 28.32
C LEU A 184 7.24 -17.30 29.82
N MET A 185 8.00 -18.31 30.25
CA MET A 185 8.42 -18.49 31.63
C MET A 185 9.85 -18.01 31.94
N ALA A 186 10.57 -17.47 30.94
CA ALA A 186 11.92 -16.91 31.08
C ALA A 186 11.89 -15.41 31.36
#